data_AF-A0AAW1AAR3-F1
#
_entry.id   AF-A0AAW1AAR3-F1
#
_cell.length_a   1.000
_cell.length_b   1.000
_cell.length_c   1.000
_cell.angle_alpha   90.00
_cell.angle_beta   90.00
_cell.angle_gamma   90.00
#
_symmetry.space_group_name_H-M   'P 1'
#
loop_
_entity.id
_entity.type
_entity.pdbx_description
1 polymer ?
#
loop_
_entity_poly.entity_id
_entity_poly.type
_entity_poly.pdbx_seq_one_letter_code
_entity_poly.pdbx_strand_id
1 'polypeptide(L)'
;MSGSLRNSTVVEKPSILDRSIATLFPLDDVEDCLKVKENESEEEKVNYFPNCDASVWMRSCKQEVIEPIIGEVTGRIPSWLRGTLLRNGPGSLQVGKYSFNHLFDSSALLHRFAIANGKVTYQCRFVQTDVYKKNNAAQRIVVTEFGTKAVPDPCRNIFQRVAALFKPEDDSDNSMISVYPFGDEYYTFAETTVIHRIDPKTLETTGKVNMSNYVGIVNHTSHPHITNDGTVYNLGLSVTPRGPLYNIVCFSPNQLIIDDSGEEKELSMFDQATIIASIPSRWLLNPSYMHTFGITENYFIIVEQPLSVSLTTVVSCKMRQQPMHAALKWYENENTLIHVISRETGLLERTFISEAFFYLHIINQFETRDRDYVVLDICCYRDAKMLDCLFVDAMKNLHKNPDYAKMFRGRPLRFVLPMKRPQPDVPLEYNLITTKTVNQGLESFQDDSVKRYSKSDSEFVKMSINDDKANKDKKNDYKNILQRKATAHKLANGDIFVKPELLCDLGCETPRLNYECCLGREYRYFYAISSDVDLDNPGTIIKVDILEKTRRTWCEKNVYPSEPIFVPDPNGKNEDDGVVLSSIVWSDKETHVGLLILDGVTLTEIARAIFDTPGPVPKCLHGWFTLDK
;
A
#
# COMPACT_ATOMS: atom_id res chain seq x y z
N MET A 1 -51.52 19.89 -27.21
CA MET A 1 -50.42 20.42 -28.06
C MET A 1 -49.15 20.36 -27.21
N SER A 2 -48.54 19.19 -27.00
CA SER A 2 -47.53 18.54 -27.86
C SER A 2 -46.36 19.47 -28.24
N GLY A 3 -45.30 19.42 -27.45
CA GLY A 3 -44.00 20.04 -27.74
C GLY A 3 -42.89 19.23 -27.07
N SER A 4 -42.44 18.19 -27.78
CA SER A 4 -41.36 17.27 -27.40
C SER A 4 -40.00 17.97 -27.47
N LEU A 5 -39.19 17.88 -26.41
CA LEU A 5 -37.74 18.09 -26.48
C LEU A 5 -37.03 16.82 -25.98
N ARG A 6 -36.65 15.98 -26.94
CA ARG A 6 -35.60 14.97 -26.82
C ARG A 6 -34.25 15.64 -27.10
N ASN A 7 -33.26 15.39 -26.25
CA ASN A 7 -32.03 14.67 -26.62
C ASN A 7 -31.05 14.70 -25.45
N SER A 8 -31.10 13.63 -24.66
CA SER A 8 -29.99 13.14 -23.87
C SER A 8 -28.91 12.61 -24.83
N THR A 9 -27.70 13.15 -24.76
CA THR A 9 -26.51 12.54 -25.35
C THR A 9 -26.21 11.26 -24.58
N VAL A 10 -26.71 10.15 -25.13
CA VAL A 10 -26.23 8.80 -24.84
C VAL A 10 -24.77 8.78 -25.27
N VAL A 11 -23.86 8.57 -24.32
CA VAL A 11 -22.48 8.19 -24.63
C VAL A 11 -22.58 6.82 -25.30
N GLU A 12 -22.44 6.79 -26.63
CA GLU A 12 -22.34 5.55 -27.39
C GLU A 12 -21.14 4.75 -26.85
N LYS A 13 -21.40 3.49 -26.52
CA LYS A 13 -20.37 2.52 -26.14
C LYS A 13 -19.30 2.43 -27.25
N PRO A 14 -18.01 2.31 -26.92
CA PRO A 14 -17.02 1.93 -27.92
C PRO A 14 -17.41 0.58 -28.52
N SER A 15 -17.59 0.56 -29.84
CA SER A 15 -17.86 -0.65 -30.60
C SER A 15 -16.65 -1.62 -30.52
N ILE A 16 -16.94 -2.89 -30.77
CA ILE A 16 -16.08 -4.10 -30.64
C ILE A 16 -14.79 -4.09 -31.52
N LEU A 17 -14.39 -2.96 -32.10
CA LEU A 17 -13.32 -2.86 -33.10
C LEU A 17 -11.93 -2.44 -32.60
N ASP A 18 -11.63 -2.47 -31.29
CA ASP A 18 -10.29 -2.09 -30.77
C ASP A 18 -9.45 -3.26 -30.22
N ARG A 19 -9.88 -4.51 -30.46
CA ARG A 19 -9.12 -5.71 -30.06
C ARG A 19 -7.80 -5.91 -30.80
N SER A 20 -7.50 -5.12 -31.84
CA SER A 20 -6.27 -5.28 -32.62
C SER A 20 -5.04 -4.61 -31.97
N ILE A 21 -5.26 -3.64 -31.07
CA ILE A 21 -4.20 -3.02 -30.24
C ILE A 21 -4.07 -3.77 -28.90
N ALA A 22 -5.01 -4.66 -28.57
CA ALA A 22 -4.99 -5.51 -27.38
C ALA A 22 -3.99 -6.68 -27.50
N THR A 23 -2.70 -6.38 -27.60
CA THR A 23 -1.68 -7.30 -27.07
C THR A 23 -1.89 -7.41 -25.56
N LEU A 24 -1.86 -8.64 -25.04
CA LEU A 24 -2.06 -9.02 -23.63
C LEU A 24 -1.39 -8.04 -22.67
N PHE A 25 -2.05 -7.74 -21.54
CA PHE A 25 -1.47 -6.94 -20.46
C PHE A 25 -0.22 -7.66 -19.93
N PRO A 26 0.81 -6.94 -19.44
CA PRO A 26 1.98 -7.60 -18.84
C PRO A 26 1.64 -8.61 -17.73
N LEU A 27 0.52 -8.41 -17.01
CA LEU A 27 0.04 -9.37 -16.02
C LEU A 27 -0.35 -10.73 -16.65
N ASP A 28 -1.06 -10.72 -17.78
CA ASP A 28 -1.49 -11.93 -18.48
C ASP A 28 -0.30 -12.65 -19.15
N ASP A 29 0.64 -11.89 -19.74
CA ASP A 29 1.85 -12.47 -20.36
C ASP A 29 2.74 -13.20 -19.34
N VAL A 30 2.90 -12.64 -18.14
CA VAL A 30 3.69 -13.27 -17.06
C VAL A 30 3.01 -14.54 -16.56
N GLU A 31 1.67 -14.54 -16.44
CA GLU A 31 0.90 -15.72 -16.04
C GLU A 31 0.99 -16.85 -17.08
N ASP A 32 0.94 -16.52 -18.37
CA ASP A 32 1.06 -17.50 -19.45
C ASP A 32 2.45 -18.17 -19.48
N CYS A 33 3.52 -17.43 -19.15
CA CYS A 33 4.87 -18.00 -19.01
C CYS A 33 5.01 -18.94 -17.79
N LEU A 34 4.15 -18.75 -16.78
CA LEU A 34 4.16 -19.57 -15.56
C LEU A 34 3.47 -20.92 -15.71
N LYS A 35 2.63 -21.12 -16.74
CA LYS A 35 1.93 -22.40 -16.98
C LYS A 35 2.93 -23.56 -16.95
N VAL A 36 2.96 -24.28 -15.83
CA VAL A 36 3.58 -25.60 -15.73
C VAL A 36 2.62 -26.53 -16.46
N LYS A 37 3.11 -27.38 -17.38
CA LYS A 37 2.30 -28.46 -17.92
C LYS A 37 1.93 -29.37 -16.75
N GLU A 38 0.68 -29.30 -16.30
CA GLU A 38 0.13 -30.26 -15.34
C GLU A 38 0.11 -31.62 -16.02
N ASN A 39 0.91 -32.56 -15.51
CA ASN A 39 0.69 -33.97 -15.79
C ASN A 39 -0.52 -34.38 -14.95
N GLU A 40 -1.64 -34.64 -15.62
CA GLU A 40 -2.80 -35.29 -15.02
C GLU A 40 -2.40 -36.71 -14.58
N SER A 41 -2.13 -36.89 -13.29
CA SER A 41 -2.14 -38.22 -12.67
C SER A 41 -2.44 -38.15 -11.17
N GLU A 42 -3.60 -38.72 -10.82
CA GLU A 42 -4.06 -39.29 -9.55
C GLU A 42 -4.09 -38.44 -8.26
N GLU A 43 -5.21 -38.57 -7.55
CA GLU A 43 -5.63 -37.85 -6.33
C GLU A 43 -4.70 -38.10 -5.12
N GLU A 44 -3.52 -37.49 -5.10
CA GLU A 44 -2.85 -37.13 -3.85
C GLU A 44 -3.18 -35.67 -3.49
N LYS A 45 -3.39 -35.38 -2.20
CA LYS A 45 -3.71 -34.04 -1.70
C LYS A 45 -2.55 -33.07 -2.01
N VAL A 46 -2.59 -32.42 -3.17
CA VAL A 46 -1.61 -31.42 -3.57
C VAL A 46 -1.63 -30.26 -2.57
N ASN A 47 -0.49 -30.02 -1.91
CA ASN A 47 -0.24 -28.79 -1.16
C ASN A 47 0.49 -27.82 -2.08
N TYR A 48 -0.21 -26.81 -2.60
CA TYR A 48 0.34 -25.88 -3.60
C TYR A 48 1.43 -24.95 -3.05
N PHE A 49 1.45 -24.70 -1.73
CA PHE A 49 2.36 -23.74 -1.11
C PHE A 49 2.97 -24.30 0.19
N PRO A 50 3.69 -25.43 0.15
CA PRO A 50 4.05 -26.19 1.36
C PRO A 50 4.95 -25.45 2.34
N ASN A 51 5.64 -24.40 1.88
CA ASN A 51 6.55 -23.60 2.70
C ASN A 51 5.88 -22.35 3.29
N CYS A 52 4.66 -21.98 2.86
CA CYS A 52 3.96 -20.78 3.31
C CYS A 52 3.15 -21.05 4.59
N ASP A 53 3.59 -20.55 5.74
CA ASP A 53 2.83 -20.62 6.98
C ASP A 53 1.99 -19.34 7.19
N ALA A 54 0.71 -19.41 6.84
CA ALA A 54 -0.22 -18.30 7.05
C ALA A 54 -0.51 -17.99 8.53
N SER A 55 -0.11 -18.83 9.49
CA SER A 55 -0.36 -18.60 10.91
C SER A 55 0.27 -17.30 11.41
N VAL A 56 1.35 -16.83 10.80
CA VAL A 56 2.01 -15.56 11.14
C VAL A 56 1.08 -14.35 11.02
N TRP A 57 0.12 -14.40 10.09
CA TRP A 57 -0.90 -13.38 9.89
C TRP A 57 -2.11 -13.54 10.82
N MET A 58 -2.27 -14.71 11.44
CA MET A 58 -3.44 -15.07 12.25
C MET A 58 -3.17 -15.10 13.76
N ARG A 59 -1.99 -14.66 14.20
CA ARG A 59 -1.65 -14.57 15.62
C ARG A 59 -2.46 -13.48 16.32
N SER A 60 -2.80 -13.75 17.57
CA SER A 60 -3.35 -12.76 18.50
C SER A 60 -2.35 -12.47 19.59
N CYS A 61 -2.00 -11.18 19.73
CA CYS A 61 -1.30 -10.67 20.90
C CYS A 61 -2.17 -10.90 22.15
N LYS A 62 -1.70 -11.76 23.05
CA LYS A 62 -2.40 -12.11 24.29
C LYS A 62 -2.02 -11.18 25.45
N GLN A 63 -0.83 -10.59 25.38
CA GLN A 63 -0.28 -9.74 26.43
C GLN A 63 0.61 -8.67 25.80
N GLU A 64 0.33 -7.41 26.13
CA GLU A 64 1.12 -6.26 25.72
C GLU A 64 2.49 -6.25 26.39
N VAL A 65 3.47 -5.66 25.71
CA VAL A 65 4.80 -5.36 26.28
C VAL A 65 4.84 -3.85 26.53
N ILE A 66 4.39 -3.46 27.72
CA ILE A 66 4.31 -2.04 28.13
C ILE A 66 5.71 -1.52 28.49
N GLU A 67 6.40 -2.23 29.39
CA GLU A 67 7.78 -1.91 29.75
C GLU A 67 8.74 -2.40 28.65
N PRO A 68 9.66 -1.55 28.15
CA PRO A 68 10.56 -1.95 27.08
C PRO A 68 11.45 -3.12 27.48
N ILE A 69 11.42 -4.19 26.67
CA ILE A 69 12.36 -5.31 26.81
C ILE A 69 13.58 -5.07 25.93
N ILE A 70 14.76 -5.46 26.41
CA ILE A 70 16.03 -5.31 25.67
C ILE A 70 16.24 -6.55 24.81
N GLY A 71 16.60 -6.34 23.54
CA GLY A 71 16.84 -7.42 22.59
C GLY A 71 18.26 -7.96 22.65
N GLU A 72 18.42 -9.23 22.32
CA GLU A 72 19.73 -9.84 22.05
C GLU A 72 20.20 -9.40 20.66
N VAL A 73 21.26 -8.60 20.63
CA VAL A 73 21.82 -8.05 19.38
C VAL A 73 22.94 -8.95 18.86
N THR A 74 22.84 -9.32 17.59
CA THR A 74 23.93 -9.93 16.81
C THR A 74 24.32 -9.00 15.65
N GLY A 75 25.59 -9.05 15.23
CA GLY A 75 26.15 -8.08 14.28
C GLY A 75 26.50 -6.73 14.92
N ARG A 76 26.64 -5.68 14.11
CA ARG A 76 27.03 -4.33 14.59
C ARG A 76 26.12 -3.26 14.02
N ILE A 77 25.21 -2.75 14.86
CA ILE A 77 24.32 -1.63 14.49
C ILE A 77 25.17 -0.38 14.17
N PRO A 78 24.94 0.31 13.04
CA PRO A 78 25.63 1.55 12.71
C PRO A 78 25.46 2.60 13.81
N SER A 79 26.52 3.31 14.18
CA SER A 79 26.49 4.27 15.28
C SER A 79 25.61 5.49 15.02
N TRP A 80 25.40 5.83 13.75
CA TRP A 80 24.51 6.92 13.33
C TRP A 80 23.04 6.51 13.39
N LEU A 81 22.73 5.21 13.39
CA LEU A 81 21.37 4.71 13.41
C LEU A 81 20.81 4.79 14.83
N ARG A 82 20.25 5.93 15.16
CA ARG A 82 19.61 6.22 16.45
C ARG A 82 18.23 6.80 16.20
N GLY A 83 17.19 6.16 16.72
CA GLY A 83 15.83 6.55 16.43
C GLY A 83 14.81 5.51 16.86
N THR A 84 13.57 5.68 16.40
CA THR A 84 12.46 4.79 16.72
C THR A 84 11.74 4.32 15.45
N LEU A 85 11.60 3.01 15.30
CA LEU A 85 10.69 2.39 14.35
C LEU A 85 9.34 2.17 15.02
N LEU A 86 8.30 2.79 14.50
CA LEU A 86 6.91 2.51 14.84
C LEU A 86 6.26 1.71 13.73
N ARG A 87 5.55 0.65 14.08
CA ARG A 87 4.74 -0.13 13.13
C ARG A 87 3.34 -0.33 13.68
N ASN A 88 2.36 -0.37 12.79
CA ASN A 88 0.97 -0.65 13.12
C ASN A 88 0.48 -1.85 12.31
N GLY A 89 -0.58 -2.50 12.76
CA GLY A 89 -1.10 -3.69 12.09
C GLY A 89 -2.14 -4.46 12.90
N PRO A 90 -2.51 -5.66 12.40
CA PRO A 90 -3.43 -6.55 13.10
C PRO A 90 -2.83 -7.05 14.40
N GLY A 91 -3.52 -6.81 15.51
CA GLY A 91 -3.08 -7.18 16.85
C GLY A 91 -3.75 -8.41 17.43
N SER A 92 -5.06 -8.53 17.25
CA SER A 92 -5.81 -9.71 17.66
C SER A 92 -6.99 -9.96 16.75
N LEU A 93 -7.09 -11.20 16.26
CA LEU A 93 -8.27 -11.71 15.58
C LEU A 93 -9.37 -12.11 16.57
N GLN A 94 -9.08 -12.23 17.87
CA GLN A 94 -10.00 -12.78 18.86
C GLN A 94 -10.56 -11.70 19.79
N VAL A 95 -11.86 -11.81 20.07
CA VAL A 95 -12.58 -11.03 21.09
C VAL A 95 -13.44 -11.99 21.91
N GLY A 96 -13.03 -12.27 23.15
CA GLY A 96 -13.65 -13.32 23.97
C GLY A 96 -13.59 -14.67 23.26
N LYS A 97 -14.75 -15.30 23.03
CA LYS A 97 -14.86 -16.56 22.28
C LYS A 97 -15.07 -16.40 20.77
N TYR A 98 -15.16 -15.16 20.29
CA TYR A 98 -15.45 -14.84 18.90
C TYR A 98 -14.17 -14.46 18.16
N SER A 99 -14.17 -14.64 16.84
CA SER A 99 -13.05 -14.27 15.96
C SER A 99 -13.54 -13.38 14.84
N PHE A 100 -12.70 -12.44 14.43
CA PHE A 100 -12.84 -11.74 13.16
C PHE A 100 -12.62 -12.71 11.99
N ASN A 101 -13.30 -12.43 10.89
CA ASN A 101 -13.29 -13.21 9.65
C ASN A 101 -12.27 -12.67 8.63
N HIS A 102 -11.89 -11.40 8.73
CA HIS A 102 -10.98 -10.74 7.80
C HIS A 102 -9.80 -10.11 8.55
N LEU A 103 -8.61 -10.15 7.94
CA LEU A 103 -7.38 -9.67 8.57
C LEU A 103 -7.48 -8.21 9.02
N PHE A 104 -8.05 -7.36 8.15
CA PHE A 104 -8.31 -5.92 8.38
C PHE A 104 -9.44 -5.62 9.36
N ASP A 105 -9.96 -6.59 10.11
CA ASP A 105 -10.90 -6.33 11.21
C ASP A 105 -10.22 -6.49 12.59
N SER A 106 -9.00 -7.04 12.62
CA SER A 106 -8.23 -7.24 13.85
C SER A 106 -8.06 -5.94 14.63
N SER A 107 -8.01 -6.00 15.97
CA SER A 107 -7.74 -4.78 16.75
C SER A 107 -6.33 -4.23 16.47
N ALA A 108 -6.19 -2.92 16.28
CA ALA A 108 -4.91 -2.26 16.01
C ALA A 108 -3.87 -2.48 17.12
N LEU A 109 -2.67 -2.92 16.74
CA LEU A 109 -1.52 -3.10 17.65
C LEU A 109 -0.32 -2.32 17.13
N LEU A 110 0.20 -1.44 17.98
CA LEU A 110 1.45 -0.74 17.74
C LEU A 110 2.62 -1.57 18.23
N HIS A 111 3.68 -1.55 17.44
CA HIS A 111 4.99 -2.11 17.75
C HIS A 111 6.02 -1.00 17.71
N ARG A 112 6.94 -1.00 18.66
CA ARG A 112 8.03 -0.03 18.76
C ARG A 112 9.37 -0.74 18.86
N PHE A 113 10.32 -0.33 18.03
CA PHE A 113 11.73 -0.68 18.18
C PHE A 113 12.54 0.59 18.34
N ALA A 114 13.11 0.80 19.53
CA ALA A 114 13.95 1.97 19.80
C ALA A 114 15.41 1.58 19.70
N ILE A 115 16.16 2.28 18.85
CA ILE A 115 17.57 2.01 18.58
C ILE A 115 18.40 3.12 19.21
N ALA A 116 19.29 2.76 20.12
CA ALA A 116 20.24 3.71 20.71
C ALA A 116 21.50 2.99 21.21
N ASN A 117 22.68 3.57 20.92
CA ASN A 117 23.97 3.10 21.44
C ASN A 117 24.23 1.60 21.19
N GLY A 118 23.89 1.09 19.99
CA GLY A 118 24.07 -0.31 19.63
C GLY A 118 23.11 -1.28 20.31
N LYS A 119 22.09 -0.78 21.02
CA LYS A 119 21.03 -1.58 21.65
C LYS A 119 19.70 -1.29 20.99
N VAL A 120 18.80 -2.27 21.07
CA VAL A 120 17.41 -2.12 20.64
C VAL A 120 16.48 -2.54 21.78
N THR A 121 15.42 -1.76 22.02
CA THR A 121 14.32 -2.16 22.90
C THR A 121 13.02 -2.35 22.13
N TYR A 122 12.17 -3.24 22.61
CA TYR A 122 10.87 -3.54 22.02
C TYR A 122 9.71 -3.30 22.98
N GLN A 123 8.61 -2.75 22.45
CA GLN A 123 7.33 -2.62 23.13
C GLN A 123 6.19 -2.91 22.14
N CYS A 124 5.04 -3.33 22.65
CA CYS A 124 3.80 -3.34 21.88
C CYS A 124 2.59 -3.01 22.76
N ARG A 125 1.66 -2.23 22.22
CA ARG A 125 0.40 -1.84 22.88
C ARG A 125 -0.74 -1.73 21.87
N PHE A 126 -1.92 -2.15 22.28
CA PHE A 126 -3.15 -1.96 21.52
C PHE A 126 -3.54 -0.49 21.50
N VAL A 127 -3.91 0.01 20.33
CA VAL A 127 -4.50 1.34 20.21
C VAL A 127 -5.83 1.33 20.95
N GLN A 128 -6.02 2.26 21.87
CA GLN A 128 -7.20 2.33 22.73
C GLN A 128 -8.39 2.99 22.00
N THR A 129 -8.78 2.39 20.88
CA THR A 129 -9.95 2.79 20.08
C THR A 129 -11.23 2.52 20.84
N ASP A 130 -12.30 3.22 20.50
CA ASP A 130 -13.60 3.03 21.14
C ASP A 130 -14.14 1.63 20.85
N VAL A 131 -13.97 1.14 19.61
CA VAL A 131 -14.39 -0.22 19.25
C VAL A 131 -13.59 -1.29 19.99
N TYR A 132 -12.29 -1.11 20.19
CA TYR A 132 -11.47 -2.04 20.99
C TYR A 132 -11.95 -2.08 22.44
N LYS A 133 -12.17 -0.91 23.06
CA LYS A 133 -12.70 -0.81 24.43
C LYS A 133 -14.08 -1.46 24.56
N LYS A 134 -15.00 -1.17 23.64
CA LYS A 134 -16.36 -1.75 23.62
C LYS A 134 -16.30 -3.29 23.47
N ASN A 135 -15.46 -3.78 22.54
CA ASN A 135 -15.26 -5.21 22.30
C ASN A 135 -14.71 -5.93 23.54
N ASN A 136 -13.69 -5.36 24.17
CA ASN A 136 -13.09 -5.92 25.38
C ASN A 136 -14.06 -5.89 26.58
N ALA A 137 -14.81 -4.80 26.78
CA ALA A 137 -15.81 -4.72 27.84
C ALA A 137 -16.95 -5.74 27.66
N ALA A 138 -17.38 -5.98 26.42
CA ALA A 138 -18.47 -6.90 26.11
C ALA A 138 -18.04 -8.36 25.91
N GLN A 139 -16.73 -8.62 25.78
CA GLN A 139 -16.15 -9.92 25.43
C GLN A 139 -16.78 -10.54 24.16
N ARG A 140 -17.15 -9.68 23.20
CA ARG A 140 -17.69 -10.04 21.88
C ARG A 140 -17.46 -8.90 20.89
N ILE A 141 -17.53 -9.21 19.61
CA ILE A 141 -17.48 -8.21 18.54
C ILE A 141 -18.80 -7.41 18.55
N VAL A 142 -18.74 -6.14 18.95
CA VAL A 142 -19.93 -5.29 19.14
C VAL A 142 -20.28 -4.42 17.93
N VAL A 143 -19.30 -4.15 17.06
CA VAL A 143 -19.43 -3.33 15.85
C VAL A 143 -19.17 -4.21 14.63
N THR A 144 -19.89 -3.96 13.54
CA THR A 144 -19.68 -4.66 12.27
C THR A 144 -18.51 -3.98 11.57
N GLU A 145 -17.48 -4.75 11.24
CA GLU A 145 -16.24 -4.27 10.62
C GLU A 145 -16.29 -4.47 9.09
N PHE A 146 -15.13 -4.38 8.43
CA PHE A 146 -15.02 -4.53 6.98
C PHE A 146 -15.50 -5.91 6.50
N GLY A 147 -14.97 -6.99 7.07
CA GLY A 147 -15.32 -8.37 6.69
C GLY A 147 -16.13 -9.15 7.73
N THR A 148 -16.39 -8.58 8.90
CA THR A 148 -16.97 -9.29 10.05
C THR A 148 -18.24 -8.66 10.56
N LYS A 149 -19.29 -9.47 10.69
CA LYS A 149 -20.55 -9.04 11.28
C LYS A 149 -20.46 -9.00 12.81
N ALA A 150 -21.02 -7.95 13.42
CA ALA A 150 -21.17 -7.86 14.87
C ALA A 150 -21.97 -9.05 15.43
N VAL A 151 -21.61 -9.48 16.64
CA VAL A 151 -22.36 -10.48 17.38
C VAL A 151 -23.53 -9.78 18.08
N PRO A 152 -24.79 -10.18 17.85
CA PRO A 152 -25.95 -9.58 18.50
C PRO A 152 -25.85 -9.63 20.02
N ASP A 153 -26.31 -8.55 20.69
CA ASP A 153 -26.40 -8.53 22.15
C ASP A 153 -27.45 -9.54 22.65
N PRO A 154 -27.04 -10.57 23.41
CA PRO A 154 -27.98 -11.57 23.93
C PRO A 154 -28.97 -10.98 24.95
N CYS A 155 -28.66 -9.84 25.56
CA CYS A 155 -29.44 -9.23 26.64
C CYS A 155 -30.43 -8.14 26.17
N ARG A 156 -30.44 -7.79 24.87
CA ARG A 156 -31.34 -6.75 24.33
C ARG A 156 -32.59 -7.33 23.69
N ASN A 157 -33.75 -6.81 24.09
CA ASN A 157 -35.05 -7.10 23.46
C ASN A 157 -35.16 -6.39 22.10
N ILE A 158 -36.01 -6.89 21.20
CA ILE A 158 -36.15 -6.41 19.79
C ILE A 158 -36.27 -4.87 19.70
N PHE A 159 -37.05 -4.23 20.58
CA PHE A 159 -37.24 -2.78 20.60
C PHE A 159 -35.97 -1.97 20.95
N GLN A 160 -35.14 -2.48 21.86
CA GLN A 160 -33.86 -1.85 22.23
C GLN A 160 -32.78 -2.06 21.15
N ARG A 161 -32.92 -3.11 20.33
CA ARG A 161 -32.08 -3.34 19.14
C ARG A 161 -32.38 -2.32 18.04
N VAL A 162 -33.67 -1.98 17.85
CA VAL A 162 -34.10 -0.96 16.88
C VAL A 162 -33.63 0.44 17.28
N ALA A 163 -33.70 0.81 18.55
CA ALA A 163 -33.24 2.12 19.03
C ALA A 163 -31.71 2.32 18.92
N ALA A 164 -30.92 1.25 18.99
CA ALA A 164 -29.46 1.31 18.84
C ALA A 164 -29.00 1.51 17.39
N LEU A 165 -29.79 1.04 16.40
CA LEU A 165 -29.49 1.19 14.96
C LEU A 165 -29.47 2.66 14.47
N PHE A 166 -29.99 3.61 15.26
CA PHE A 166 -30.14 5.01 14.86
C PHE A 166 -29.16 5.96 15.59
N LYS A 167 -28.12 5.44 16.25
CA LYS A 167 -27.05 6.27 16.84
C LYS A 167 -25.87 6.37 15.87
N PRO A 168 -25.46 7.59 15.45
CA PRO A 168 -24.26 7.81 14.63
C PRO A 168 -22.93 7.43 15.30
N GLU A 169 -22.92 7.13 16.61
CA GLU A 169 -21.75 6.80 17.45
C GLU A 169 -21.24 5.35 17.32
N ASP A 170 -21.71 4.60 16.32
CA ASP A 170 -21.53 3.14 16.18
C ASP A 170 -20.70 2.70 14.95
N ASP A 171 -20.11 3.64 14.20
CA ASP A 171 -19.13 3.28 13.17
C ASP A 171 -17.78 2.90 13.82
N SER A 172 -17.02 2.02 13.17
CA SER A 172 -15.72 1.57 13.67
C SER A 172 -14.68 2.69 13.60
N ASP A 173 -13.94 2.87 14.71
CA ASP A 173 -12.76 3.73 14.79
C ASP A 173 -11.46 2.91 14.85
N ASN A 174 -11.46 1.67 14.36
CA ASN A 174 -10.26 0.84 14.36
C ASN A 174 -9.19 1.40 13.38
N SER A 175 -8.08 1.93 13.91
CA SER A 175 -7.00 2.57 13.13
C SER A 175 -5.78 1.65 12.99
N MET A 176 -5.94 0.52 12.32
CA MET A 176 -5.00 -0.62 12.33
C MET A 176 -4.02 -0.71 11.14
N ILE A 177 -4.01 0.25 10.22
CA ILE A 177 -3.29 0.11 8.95
C ILE A 177 -1.87 0.66 9.07
N SER A 178 -1.73 1.93 9.47
CA SER A 178 -0.45 2.63 9.44
C SER A 178 -0.28 3.61 10.60
N VAL A 179 0.91 4.19 10.71
CA VAL A 179 1.26 5.23 11.68
C VAL A 179 2.20 6.24 11.02
N TYR A 180 1.89 7.54 11.15
CA TYR A 180 2.65 8.62 10.50
C TYR A 180 2.76 9.84 11.42
N PRO A 181 3.83 10.64 11.28
CA PRO A 181 3.93 11.92 11.97
C PRO A 181 3.05 12.99 11.32
N PHE A 182 2.45 13.83 12.16
CA PHE A 182 1.85 15.12 11.81
C PHE A 182 2.51 16.16 12.71
N GLY A 183 3.52 16.85 12.19
CA GLY A 183 4.38 17.69 13.01
C GLY A 183 5.24 16.86 13.97
N ASP A 184 5.16 17.17 15.26
CA ASP A 184 5.84 16.45 16.35
C ASP A 184 4.99 15.33 16.97
N GLU A 185 3.71 15.22 16.58
CA GLU A 185 2.78 14.21 17.03
C GLU A 185 2.70 13.02 16.05
N TYR A 186 2.24 11.86 16.54
CA TYR A 186 2.08 10.65 15.74
C TYR A 186 0.63 10.18 15.77
N TYR A 187 0.14 9.75 14.62
CA TYR A 187 -1.23 9.29 14.46
C TYR A 187 -1.29 7.92 13.82
N THR A 188 -2.20 7.06 14.30
CA THR A 188 -2.56 5.81 13.63
C THR A 188 -3.73 6.01 12.68
N PHE A 189 -3.69 5.31 11.54
CA PHE A 189 -4.67 5.46 10.47
C PHE A 189 -5.35 4.13 10.12
N ALA A 190 -6.58 4.26 9.64
CA ALA A 190 -7.22 3.31 8.74
C ALA A 190 -7.79 4.12 7.55
N GLU A 191 -8.83 3.61 6.88
CA GLU A 191 -9.52 4.28 5.78
C GLU A 191 -10.87 4.86 6.22
N THR A 192 -10.91 5.36 7.45
CA THR A 192 -12.05 6.07 8.04
C THR A 192 -11.66 7.53 8.28
N THR A 193 -12.50 8.32 8.95
CA THR A 193 -12.21 9.73 9.25
C THR A 193 -11.52 9.91 10.60
N VAL A 194 -11.47 8.87 11.42
CA VAL A 194 -10.95 8.95 12.79
C VAL A 194 -9.53 8.40 12.83
N ILE A 195 -8.62 9.22 13.34
CA ILE A 195 -7.23 8.88 13.59
C ILE A 195 -6.92 9.01 15.08
N HIS A 196 -5.98 8.22 15.61
CA HIS A 196 -5.67 8.21 17.04
C HIS A 196 -4.26 8.72 17.28
N ARG A 197 -4.14 9.73 18.15
CA ARG A 197 -2.85 10.26 18.56
C ARG A 197 -2.18 9.29 19.53
N ILE A 198 -0.90 9.04 19.32
CA ILE A 198 -0.10 8.14 20.15
C ILE A 198 1.16 8.82 20.68
N ASP A 199 1.57 8.42 21.88
CA ASP A 199 2.89 8.75 22.42
C ASP A 199 3.93 7.81 21.78
N PRO A 200 4.93 8.32 21.02
CA PRO A 200 5.88 7.50 20.30
C PRO A 200 6.91 6.80 21.21
N LYS A 201 6.94 7.10 22.51
CA LYS A 201 7.83 6.48 23.51
C LYS A 201 7.12 5.40 24.30
N THR A 202 5.88 5.65 24.73
CA THR A 202 5.12 4.75 25.61
C THR A 202 4.06 3.92 24.89
N LEU A 203 3.76 4.27 23.63
CA LEU A 203 2.66 3.74 22.82
C LEU A 203 1.26 3.98 23.40
N GLU A 204 1.12 4.93 24.34
CA GLU A 204 -0.18 5.31 24.86
C GLU A 204 -1.01 6.04 23.82
N THR A 205 -2.29 5.68 23.72
CA THR A 205 -3.26 6.47 22.96
C THR A 205 -3.65 7.69 23.77
N THR A 206 -3.20 8.86 23.33
CA THR A 206 -3.35 10.13 24.07
C THR A 206 -4.52 10.98 23.57
N GLY A 207 -5.14 10.60 22.45
CA GLY A 207 -6.29 11.30 21.89
C GLY A 207 -6.78 10.69 20.59
N LYS A 208 -7.81 11.29 20.02
CA LYS A 208 -8.29 10.98 18.67
C LYS A 208 -8.77 12.26 17.98
N VAL A 209 -8.68 12.28 16.67
CA VAL A 209 -9.13 13.40 15.83
C VAL A 209 -10.06 12.83 14.77
N ASN A 210 -11.21 13.47 14.58
CA ASN A 210 -12.11 13.17 13.47
C ASN A 210 -11.91 14.21 12.38
N MET A 211 -11.34 13.81 11.25
CA MET A 211 -11.02 14.70 10.12
C MET A 211 -12.26 15.43 9.58
N SER A 212 -13.45 14.82 9.67
CA SER A 212 -14.70 15.45 9.22
C SER A 212 -15.07 16.71 9.99
N ASN A 213 -14.48 16.95 11.17
CA ASN A 213 -14.68 18.18 11.93
C ASN A 213 -13.90 19.37 11.35
N TYR A 214 -12.87 19.11 10.55
CA TYR A 214 -11.94 20.11 10.01
C TYR A 214 -12.10 20.27 8.50
N VAL A 215 -12.31 19.16 7.79
CA VAL A 215 -12.45 19.13 6.33
C VAL A 215 -13.65 18.29 5.92
N GLY A 216 -14.37 18.72 4.87
CA GLY A 216 -15.62 18.11 4.41
C GLY A 216 -15.47 16.77 3.69
N ILE A 217 -14.86 15.77 4.34
CA ILE A 217 -14.63 14.42 3.83
C ILE A 217 -15.35 13.36 4.68
N VAL A 218 -15.64 12.21 4.07
CA VAL A 218 -16.30 11.05 4.70
C VAL A 218 -15.36 9.85 4.91
N ASN A 219 -14.17 9.89 4.31
CA ASN A 219 -13.02 9.03 4.58
C ASN A 219 -11.75 9.66 3.98
N HIS A 220 -10.60 9.09 4.31
CA HIS A 220 -9.32 9.37 3.65
C HIS A 220 -8.47 8.11 3.62
N THR A 221 -7.41 8.13 2.81
CA THR A 221 -6.47 7.01 2.75
C THR A 221 -5.62 6.90 4.02
N SER A 222 -5.01 5.74 4.23
CA SER A 222 -4.03 5.48 5.29
C SER A 222 -2.59 5.79 4.87
N HIS A 223 -2.37 6.43 3.71
CA HIS A 223 -1.04 6.69 3.15
C HIS A 223 -0.86 8.17 2.79
N PRO A 224 -0.81 9.07 3.79
CA PRO A 224 -0.49 10.45 3.54
C PRO A 224 0.94 10.60 3.00
N HIS A 225 1.16 11.60 2.16
CA HIS A 225 2.48 12.03 1.74
C HIS A 225 2.99 13.16 2.64
N ILE A 226 4.16 12.98 3.23
CA ILE A 226 4.83 14.00 4.07
C ILE A 226 5.99 14.60 3.26
N THR A 227 6.00 15.91 3.04
CA THR A 227 7.09 16.59 2.34
C THR A 227 8.17 17.08 3.29
N ASN A 228 9.35 17.41 2.78
CA ASN A 228 10.54 17.77 3.60
C ASN A 228 10.34 19.03 4.47
N ASP A 229 9.40 19.90 4.12
CA ASP A 229 8.99 21.07 4.89
C ASP A 229 8.01 20.73 6.04
N GLY A 230 7.61 19.46 6.16
CA GLY A 230 6.64 18.99 7.14
C GLY A 230 5.18 19.11 6.72
N THR A 231 4.89 19.60 5.50
CA THR A 231 3.52 19.62 4.97
C THR A 231 3.04 18.19 4.73
N VAL A 232 1.79 17.91 5.09
CA VAL A 232 1.19 16.59 4.86
C VAL A 232 0.06 16.71 3.84
N TYR A 233 0.04 15.81 2.86
CA TYR A 233 -1.04 15.67 1.89
C TYR A 233 -1.73 14.33 2.05
N ASN A 234 -3.06 14.29 1.96
CA ASN A 234 -3.81 13.03 1.93
C ASN A 234 -4.96 13.11 0.91
N LEU A 235 -5.42 11.95 0.43
CA LEU A 235 -6.56 11.81 -0.46
C LEU A 235 -7.80 11.40 0.34
N GLY A 236 -8.92 12.09 0.16
CA GLY A 236 -10.17 11.76 0.82
C GLY A 236 -11.42 11.98 -0.03
N LEU A 237 -12.47 11.22 0.25
CA LEU A 237 -13.74 11.32 -0.47
C LEU A 237 -14.65 12.34 0.21
N SER A 238 -15.31 13.19 -0.56
CA SER A 238 -16.48 13.94 -0.11
C SER A 238 -17.71 13.46 -0.87
N VAL A 239 -18.89 13.57 -0.25
CA VAL A 239 -20.18 13.26 -0.90
C VAL A 239 -20.99 14.53 -0.95
N THR A 240 -21.19 15.06 -2.16
CA THR A 240 -21.91 16.32 -2.40
C THR A 240 -23.25 16.06 -3.10
N PRO A 241 -24.18 17.05 -3.14
CA PRO A 241 -25.41 16.92 -3.94
C PRO A 241 -25.17 16.68 -5.43
N ARG A 242 -23.99 17.02 -5.96
CA ARG A 242 -23.61 16.79 -7.36
C ARG A 242 -22.88 15.46 -7.57
N GLY A 243 -22.63 14.72 -6.50
CA GLY A 243 -21.92 13.45 -6.51
C GLY A 243 -20.66 13.45 -5.66
N PRO A 244 -19.96 12.30 -5.60
CA PRO A 244 -18.73 12.15 -4.86
C PRO A 244 -17.57 12.86 -5.55
N LEU A 245 -16.67 13.45 -4.75
CA LEU A 245 -15.42 14.05 -5.22
C LEU A 245 -14.25 13.40 -4.48
N TYR A 246 -13.18 13.09 -5.20
CA TYR A 246 -11.89 12.75 -4.60
C TYR A 246 -11.11 14.05 -4.38
N ASN A 247 -10.69 14.31 -3.14
CA ASN A 247 -10.11 15.57 -2.70
C ASN A 247 -8.69 15.36 -2.19
N ILE A 248 -7.76 16.20 -2.65
CA ILE A 248 -6.45 16.32 -2.04
C ILE A 248 -6.57 17.32 -0.88
N VAL A 249 -6.30 16.83 0.32
CA VAL A 249 -6.29 17.62 1.56
C VAL A 249 -4.85 17.95 1.90
N CYS A 250 -4.59 19.23 2.15
CA CYS A 250 -3.31 19.76 2.61
C CYS A 250 -3.40 20.10 4.09
N PHE A 251 -2.42 19.64 4.87
CA PHE A 251 -2.22 19.94 6.28
C PHE A 251 -0.89 20.67 6.41
N SER A 252 -0.96 21.99 6.54
CA SER A 252 0.22 22.84 6.72
C SER A 252 0.83 22.64 8.11
N PRO A 253 2.16 22.79 8.29
CA PRO A 253 2.79 22.76 9.61
C PRO A 253 2.14 23.73 10.60
N ASN A 254 2.27 23.46 11.91
CA ASN A 254 1.75 24.34 12.95
C ASN A 254 2.28 25.78 12.78
N GLN A 255 1.41 26.76 12.97
CA GLN A 255 1.75 28.17 12.87
C GLN A 255 1.35 28.92 14.13
N LEU A 256 2.26 29.77 14.64
CA LEU A 256 1.93 30.74 15.67
C LEU A 256 1.38 32.00 15.00
N ILE A 257 0.15 32.38 15.35
CA ILE A 257 -0.48 33.62 14.92
C ILE A 257 -0.74 34.51 16.14
N ILE A 258 -0.86 35.82 15.91
CA ILE A 258 -1.37 36.76 16.90
C ILE A 258 -2.85 36.98 16.57
N ASP A 259 -3.73 36.69 17.52
CA ASP A 259 -5.17 36.88 17.32
C ASP A 259 -5.58 38.35 17.45
N ASP A 260 -6.86 38.65 17.19
CA ASP A 260 -7.39 40.03 17.25
C ASP A 260 -7.30 40.66 18.65
N SER A 261 -7.07 39.86 19.70
CA SER A 261 -6.85 40.31 21.08
C SER A 261 -5.39 40.60 21.41
N GLY A 262 -4.47 40.32 20.48
CA GLY A 262 -3.03 40.47 20.67
C GLY A 262 -2.36 39.28 21.35
N GLU A 263 -3.09 38.17 21.54
CA GLU A 263 -2.57 36.97 22.19
C GLU A 263 -2.01 35.98 21.16
N GLU A 264 -0.93 35.28 21.52
CA GLU A 264 -0.36 34.24 20.68
C GLU A 264 -1.25 33.00 20.70
N LYS A 265 -1.64 32.55 19.52
CA LYS A 265 -2.41 31.32 19.30
C LYS A 265 -1.68 30.41 18.33
N GLU A 266 -1.44 29.18 18.73
CA GLU A 266 -0.97 28.13 17.83
C GLU A 266 -2.16 27.55 17.04
N LEU A 267 -2.05 27.57 15.71
CA LEU A 267 -2.94 26.83 14.82
C LEU A 267 -2.33 25.47 14.54
N SER A 268 -3.06 24.41 14.88
CA SER A 268 -2.64 23.05 14.56
C SER A 268 -2.70 22.80 13.05
N MET A 269 -2.04 21.74 12.59
CA MET A 269 -2.14 21.29 11.19
C MET A 269 -3.59 20.99 10.77
N PHE A 270 -4.44 20.57 11.71
CA PHE A 270 -5.84 20.26 11.45
C PHE A 270 -6.72 21.51 11.35
N ASP A 271 -6.46 22.54 12.17
CA ASP A 271 -7.18 23.82 12.07
C ASP A 271 -6.93 24.53 10.74
N GLN A 272 -5.80 24.23 10.10
CA GLN A 272 -5.36 24.76 8.81
C GLN A 272 -5.67 23.82 7.63
N ALA A 273 -6.33 22.70 7.86
CA ALA A 273 -6.56 21.68 6.84
C ALA A 273 -7.45 22.22 5.70
N THR A 274 -6.99 22.10 4.46
CA THR A 274 -7.69 22.66 3.29
C THR A 274 -7.76 21.67 2.13
N ILE A 275 -8.87 21.68 1.39
CA ILE A 275 -8.98 20.96 0.12
C ILE A 275 -8.36 21.84 -0.97
N ILE A 276 -7.29 21.34 -1.60
CA ILE A 276 -6.51 22.09 -2.60
C ILE A 276 -6.72 21.60 -4.03
N ALA A 277 -7.29 20.41 -4.19
CA ALA A 277 -7.71 19.89 -5.49
C ALA A 277 -8.87 18.92 -5.32
N SER A 278 -9.77 18.88 -6.32
CA SER A 278 -10.90 17.97 -6.34
C SER A 278 -11.16 17.48 -7.76
N ILE A 279 -11.41 16.18 -7.90
CA ILE A 279 -11.90 15.57 -9.14
C ILE A 279 -13.18 14.79 -8.86
N PRO A 280 -14.19 14.86 -9.76
CA PRO A 280 -15.41 14.10 -9.58
C PRO A 280 -15.18 12.60 -9.82
N SER A 281 -15.89 11.77 -9.05
CA SER A 281 -16.01 10.35 -9.36
C SER A 281 -16.67 10.16 -10.72
N ARG A 282 -16.16 9.22 -11.53
CA ARG A 282 -16.82 8.84 -12.80
C ARG A 282 -18.21 8.24 -12.58
N TRP A 283 -18.46 7.68 -11.38
CA TRP A 283 -19.73 7.05 -11.02
C TRP A 283 -20.41 7.76 -9.85
N LEU A 284 -21.63 8.25 -10.10
CA LEU A 284 -22.39 9.07 -9.15
C LEU A 284 -22.72 8.35 -7.82
N LEU A 285 -22.94 7.04 -7.85
CA LEU A 285 -23.36 6.25 -6.67
C LEU A 285 -22.36 5.14 -6.31
N ASN A 286 -21.24 5.04 -7.02
CA ASN A 286 -20.26 3.99 -6.83
C ASN A 286 -18.84 4.58 -6.98
N PRO A 287 -18.41 5.54 -6.14
CA PRO A 287 -17.05 6.05 -6.20
C PRO A 287 -16.03 4.92 -6.08
N SER A 288 -14.91 5.05 -6.78
CA SER A 288 -13.80 4.12 -6.74
C SER A 288 -13.15 4.07 -5.37
N TYR A 289 -12.69 2.88 -4.99
CA TYR A 289 -11.91 2.64 -3.80
C TYR A 289 -10.49 3.20 -3.97
N MET A 290 -10.03 3.96 -2.98
CA MET A 290 -8.73 4.65 -2.99
C MET A 290 -7.91 4.23 -1.77
N HIS A 291 -6.71 3.69 -2.00
CA HIS A 291 -5.79 3.26 -0.93
C HIS A 291 -4.54 4.15 -0.84
N THR A 292 -4.03 4.62 -1.97
CA THR A 292 -2.90 5.55 -2.06
C THR A 292 -3.13 6.56 -3.19
N PHE A 293 -2.32 7.60 -3.25
CA PHE A 293 -2.27 8.56 -4.35
C PHE A 293 -0.81 8.93 -4.64
N GLY A 294 -0.56 9.70 -5.70
CA GLY A 294 0.80 10.11 -6.07
C GLY A 294 1.02 11.61 -5.96
N ILE A 295 2.28 12.00 -5.74
CA ILE A 295 2.71 13.39 -5.69
C ILE A 295 4.06 13.53 -6.40
N THR A 296 4.17 14.54 -7.24
CA THR A 296 5.40 14.98 -7.91
C THR A 296 5.67 16.43 -7.54
N GLU A 297 6.73 17.05 -8.08
CA GLU A 297 6.98 18.48 -7.86
C GLU A 297 5.78 19.34 -8.26
N ASN A 298 5.16 19.07 -9.42
CA ASN A 298 4.11 19.92 -10.00
C ASN A 298 2.74 19.27 -10.09
N TYR A 299 2.61 17.95 -9.87
CA TYR A 299 1.34 17.24 -10.03
C TYR A 299 0.96 16.33 -8.86
N PHE A 300 -0.35 16.25 -8.59
CA PHE A 300 -0.97 15.12 -7.89
C PHE A 300 -1.45 14.09 -8.92
N ILE A 301 -1.40 12.81 -8.56
CA ILE A 301 -1.83 11.70 -9.41
C ILE A 301 -2.87 10.88 -8.66
N ILE A 302 -4.06 10.71 -9.25
CA ILE A 302 -5.12 9.85 -8.71
C ILE A 302 -5.40 8.75 -9.74
N VAL A 303 -5.29 7.49 -9.31
CA VAL A 303 -5.61 6.32 -10.13
C VAL A 303 -7.00 5.82 -9.75
N GLU A 304 -8.00 6.15 -10.57
CA GLU A 304 -9.39 5.74 -10.41
C GLU A 304 -9.60 4.32 -11.00
N GLN A 305 -9.38 3.31 -10.15
CA GLN A 305 -9.49 1.89 -10.48
C GLN A 305 -10.96 1.40 -10.58
N PRO A 306 -11.23 0.26 -11.25
CA PRO A 306 -12.59 -0.27 -11.41
C PRO A 306 -13.13 -1.06 -10.20
N LEU A 307 -12.47 -0.98 -9.04
CA LEU A 307 -13.07 -1.37 -7.77
C LEU A 307 -13.82 -0.17 -7.17
N SER A 308 -15.13 -0.28 -7.01
CA SER A 308 -15.98 0.78 -6.45
C SER A 308 -16.56 0.44 -5.08
N VAL A 309 -16.94 1.47 -4.34
CA VAL A 309 -17.74 1.39 -3.11
C VAL A 309 -19.15 1.86 -3.43
N SER A 310 -20.11 0.94 -3.43
CA SER A 310 -21.51 1.26 -3.77
C SER A 310 -22.22 1.95 -2.61
N LEU A 311 -22.50 3.26 -2.73
CA LEU A 311 -23.11 4.06 -1.66
C LEU A 311 -24.49 3.56 -1.24
N THR A 312 -25.28 3.03 -2.19
CA THR A 312 -26.58 2.43 -1.89
C THR A 312 -26.44 1.13 -1.10
N THR A 313 -25.44 0.30 -1.44
CA THR A 313 -25.11 -0.89 -0.67
C THR A 313 -24.56 -0.51 0.71
N VAL A 314 -23.74 0.54 0.85
CA VAL A 314 -23.27 1.04 2.16
C VAL A 314 -24.45 1.35 3.07
N VAL A 315 -25.43 2.13 2.60
CA VAL A 315 -26.64 2.45 3.38
C VAL A 315 -27.40 1.17 3.76
N SER A 316 -27.57 0.26 2.80
CA SER A 316 -28.19 -1.05 3.05
C SER A 316 -27.44 -1.86 4.10
N CYS A 317 -26.11 -1.93 4.04
CA CYS A 317 -25.26 -2.65 4.95
C CYS A 317 -25.39 -2.09 6.37
N LYS A 318 -25.37 -0.76 6.53
CA LYS A 318 -25.60 -0.10 7.83
C LYS A 318 -26.98 -0.43 8.39
N MET A 319 -28.05 -0.32 7.59
CA MET A 319 -29.42 -0.65 8.02
C MET A 319 -29.59 -2.14 8.41
N ARG A 320 -28.91 -3.05 7.70
CA ARG A 320 -29.02 -4.51 7.90
C ARG A 320 -27.91 -5.11 8.77
N GLN A 321 -26.99 -4.28 9.28
CA GLN A 321 -25.77 -4.70 9.97
C GLN A 321 -25.01 -5.79 9.19
N GLN A 322 -24.72 -5.53 7.91
CA GLN A 322 -23.89 -6.40 7.07
C GLN A 322 -22.47 -5.81 6.93
N PRO A 323 -21.44 -6.66 6.78
CA PRO A 323 -20.06 -6.21 6.56
C PRO A 323 -19.92 -5.28 5.35
N MET A 324 -18.97 -4.34 5.43
CA MET A 324 -18.74 -3.32 4.41
C MET A 324 -18.11 -3.87 3.13
N HIS A 325 -17.42 -5.01 3.19
CA HIS A 325 -16.89 -5.73 2.02
C HIS A 325 -17.96 -5.96 0.94
N ALA A 326 -19.22 -6.21 1.32
CA ALA A 326 -20.32 -6.40 0.38
C ALA A 326 -20.66 -5.15 -0.47
N ALA A 327 -20.19 -3.96 -0.07
CA ALA A 327 -20.34 -2.73 -0.84
C ALA A 327 -19.29 -2.59 -1.94
N LEU A 328 -18.21 -3.39 -1.92
CA LEU A 328 -17.20 -3.40 -2.96
C LEU A 328 -17.73 -4.07 -4.22
N LYS A 329 -17.56 -3.40 -5.37
CA LYS A 329 -17.97 -3.92 -6.68
C LYS A 329 -16.87 -3.71 -7.70
N TRP A 330 -16.37 -4.82 -8.24
CA TRP A 330 -15.42 -4.83 -9.35
C TRP A 330 -16.13 -4.73 -10.70
N TYR A 331 -15.73 -3.77 -11.52
CA TYR A 331 -16.25 -3.58 -12.88
C TYR A 331 -15.21 -4.01 -13.92
N GLU A 332 -15.13 -5.31 -14.19
CA GLU A 332 -14.09 -5.92 -15.04
C GLU A 332 -13.99 -5.35 -16.47
N ASN A 333 -15.08 -4.82 -17.01
CA ASN A 333 -15.14 -4.28 -18.37
C ASN A 333 -14.86 -2.76 -18.43
N GLU A 334 -14.54 -2.14 -17.30
CA GLU A 334 -14.29 -0.72 -17.18
C GLU A 334 -12.79 -0.45 -17.06
N ASN A 335 -12.30 0.53 -17.81
CA ASN A 335 -10.88 0.89 -17.80
C ASN A 335 -10.46 1.52 -16.46
N THR A 336 -9.16 1.55 -16.21
CA THR A 336 -8.57 2.38 -15.16
C THR A 336 -8.31 3.78 -15.69
N LEU A 337 -8.67 4.83 -14.93
CA LEU A 337 -8.37 6.21 -15.28
C LEU A 337 -7.22 6.74 -14.41
N ILE A 338 -6.23 7.38 -15.02
CA ILE A 338 -5.09 7.98 -14.33
C ILE A 338 -5.19 9.50 -14.51
N HIS A 339 -5.59 10.19 -13.46
CA HIS A 339 -5.77 11.64 -13.44
C HIS A 339 -4.49 12.33 -12.99
N VAL A 340 -4.04 13.31 -13.77
CA VAL A 340 -2.91 14.18 -13.44
C VAL A 340 -3.45 15.58 -13.19
N ILE A 341 -3.21 16.10 -11.99
CA ILE A 341 -3.80 17.34 -11.47
C ILE A 341 -2.67 18.29 -11.11
N SER A 342 -2.72 19.53 -11.57
CA SER A 342 -1.71 20.54 -11.22
C SER A 342 -1.75 20.86 -9.73
N ARG A 343 -0.58 20.83 -9.06
CA ARG A 343 -0.42 21.27 -7.67
C ARG A 343 -0.55 22.78 -7.51
N GLU A 344 -0.22 23.53 -8.55
CA GLU A 344 -0.30 25.00 -8.54
C GLU A 344 -1.75 25.47 -8.63
N THR A 345 -2.52 24.91 -9.56
CA THR A 345 -3.88 25.39 -9.84
C THR A 345 -4.98 24.55 -9.19
N GLY A 346 -4.66 23.32 -8.76
CA GLY A 346 -5.65 22.34 -8.30
C GLY A 346 -6.54 21.78 -9.41
N LEU A 347 -6.26 22.09 -10.67
CA LEU A 347 -7.08 21.70 -11.82
C LEU A 347 -6.57 20.44 -12.51
N LEU A 348 -7.50 19.65 -13.05
CA LEU A 348 -7.20 18.48 -13.86
C LEU A 348 -6.49 18.88 -15.16
N GLU A 349 -5.29 18.36 -15.38
CA GLU A 349 -4.47 18.64 -16.57
C GLU A 349 -4.66 17.59 -17.65
N ARG A 350 -4.62 16.30 -17.27
CA ARG A 350 -4.76 15.15 -18.17
C ARG A 350 -5.44 13.99 -17.47
N THR A 351 -6.13 13.18 -18.26
CA THR A 351 -6.58 11.83 -17.87
C THR A 351 -6.04 10.85 -18.90
N PHE A 352 -5.42 9.78 -18.42
CA PHE A 352 -4.97 8.66 -19.25
C PHE A 352 -5.83 7.43 -18.96
N ILE A 353 -5.97 6.56 -19.95
CA ILE A 353 -6.76 5.33 -19.88
C ILE A 353 -5.81 4.13 -19.87
N SER A 354 -6.03 3.17 -19.00
CA SER A 354 -5.34 1.87 -19.00
C SER A 354 -6.35 0.75 -18.93
N GLU A 355 -5.93 -0.48 -19.21
CA GLU A 355 -6.71 -1.68 -18.88
C GLU A 355 -7.05 -1.72 -17.38
N ALA A 356 -8.09 -2.50 -17.06
CA ALA A 356 -8.52 -2.73 -15.69
C ALA A 356 -7.40 -3.39 -14.87
N PHE A 357 -7.06 -2.81 -13.73
CA PHE A 357 -6.19 -3.44 -12.73
C PHE A 357 -6.61 -2.96 -11.34
N PHE A 358 -6.31 -3.76 -10.32
CA PHE A 358 -6.47 -3.38 -8.93
C PHE A 358 -5.11 -2.96 -8.36
N TYR A 359 -5.08 -1.97 -7.48
CA TYR A 359 -3.86 -1.60 -6.75
C TYR A 359 -4.18 -1.18 -5.33
N LEU A 360 -3.17 -1.36 -4.48
CA LEU A 360 -3.11 -0.75 -3.16
C LEU A 360 -2.02 0.33 -3.16
N HIS A 361 -0.79 -0.03 -3.50
CA HIS A 361 0.36 0.85 -3.30
C HIS A 361 0.95 1.37 -4.61
N ILE A 362 1.11 2.69 -4.68
CA ILE A 362 2.00 3.32 -5.65
C ILE A 362 3.42 3.30 -5.09
N ILE A 363 4.40 2.92 -5.90
CA ILE A 363 5.82 2.84 -5.54
C ILE A 363 6.41 4.25 -5.49
N ASN A 364 6.39 4.96 -6.62
CA ASN A 364 6.80 6.36 -6.74
C ASN A 364 6.24 6.96 -8.02
N GLN A 365 6.31 8.27 -8.12
CA GLN A 365 5.92 9.03 -9.30
C GLN A 365 6.92 10.16 -9.50
N PHE A 366 7.21 10.54 -10.74
CA PHE A 366 8.12 11.65 -11.00
C PHE A 366 7.91 12.26 -12.38
N GLU A 367 8.38 13.49 -12.55
CA GLU A 367 8.42 14.18 -13.84
C GLU A 367 9.79 13.95 -14.48
N THR A 368 9.81 13.70 -15.79
CA THR A 368 11.07 13.68 -16.53
C THR A 368 11.68 15.09 -16.57
N ARG A 369 13.01 15.19 -16.64
CA ARG A 369 13.72 16.48 -16.65
C ARG A 369 13.26 17.44 -17.76
N ASP A 370 12.95 16.91 -18.93
CA ASP A 370 12.38 17.66 -20.06
C ASP A 370 10.91 18.07 -19.85
N ARG A 371 10.25 17.55 -18.81
CA ARG A 371 8.83 17.73 -18.46
C ARG A 371 7.86 17.24 -19.53
N ASP A 372 8.32 16.38 -20.44
CA ASP A 372 7.48 15.82 -21.48
C ASP A 372 6.62 14.66 -20.96
N TYR A 373 7.04 14.01 -19.88
CA TYR A 373 6.37 12.84 -19.31
C TYR A 373 6.25 12.93 -17.79
N VAL A 374 5.17 12.34 -17.28
CA VAL A 374 5.05 11.90 -15.89
C VAL A 374 5.20 10.38 -15.86
N VAL A 375 5.99 9.86 -14.94
CA VAL A 375 6.19 8.43 -14.71
C VAL A 375 5.44 8.01 -13.46
N LEU A 376 4.75 6.87 -13.52
CA LEU A 376 4.00 6.29 -12.43
C LEU A 376 4.42 4.82 -12.26
N ASP A 377 5.08 4.52 -11.15
CA ASP A 377 5.46 3.17 -10.77
C ASP A 377 4.52 2.66 -9.68
N ILE A 378 3.89 1.50 -9.87
CA ILE A 378 2.73 1.06 -9.07
C ILE A 378 2.70 -0.47 -8.93
N CYS A 379 2.25 -0.99 -7.78
CA CYS A 379 2.02 -2.41 -7.55
C CYS A 379 0.61 -2.80 -7.97
N CYS A 380 0.47 -3.55 -9.05
CA CYS A 380 -0.82 -3.88 -9.66
C CYS A 380 -1.16 -5.37 -9.52
N TYR A 381 -2.42 -5.65 -9.20
CA TYR A 381 -3.06 -6.94 -9.29
C TYR A 381 -3.97 -6.98 -10.52
N ARG A 382 -4.27 -8.19 -10.96
CA ARG A 382 -5.22 -8.43 -12.04
C ARG A 382 -6.62 -7.92 -11.71
N ASP A 383 -7.11 -8.25 -10.51
CA ASP A 383 -8.43 -7.86 -10.03
C ASP A 383 -8.45 -7.71 -8.50
N ALA A 384 -9.61 -7.32 -7.96
CA ALA A 384 -9.79 -7.09 -6.54
C ALA A 384 -9.92 -8.37 -5.68
N LYS A 385 -9.82 -9.59 -6.25
CA LYS A 385 -9.90 -10.85 -5.48
C LYS A 385 -8.75 -11.04 -4.50
N MET A 386 -7.69 -10.25 -4.65
CA MET A 386 -6.66 -10.08 -3.63
C MET A 386 -7.26 -9.84 -2.24
N LEU A 387 -8.31 -9.01 -2.14
CA LEU A 387 -8.99 -8.74 -0.87
C LEU A 387 -9.67 -10.00 -0.31
N ASP A 388 -10.23 -10.84 -1.18
CA ASP A 388 -10.86 -12.09 -0.76
C ASP A 388 -9.83 -13.09 -0.21
N CYS A 389 -8.57 -12.99 -0.65
CA CYS A 389 -7.47 -13.81 -0.15
C CYS A 389 -7.09 -13.49 1.31
N LEU A 390 -7.50 -12.33 1.84
CA LEU A 390 -7.24 -11.86 3.19
C LEU A 390 -8.35 -12.21 4.20
N PHE A 391 -9.36 -12.97 3.78
CA PHE A 391 -10.24 -13.66 4.73
C PHE A 391 -9.46 -14.78 5.45
N VAL A 392 -9.71 -14.93 6.74
CA VAL A 392 -9.09 -15.94 7.60
C VAL A 392 -9.29 -17.35 7.04
N ASP A 393 -10.47 -17.64 6.50
CA ASP A 393 -10.76 -18.95 5.90
C ASP A 393 -9.97 -19.18 4.59
N ALA A 394 -9.83 -18.14 3.76
CA ALA A 394 -9.04 -18.21 2.53
C ALA A 394 -7.56 -18.45 2.84
N MET A 395 -7.00 -17.71 3.81
CA MET A 395 -5.61 -17.89 4.27
C MET A 395 -5.37 -19.30 4.84
N LYS A 396 -6.27 -19.82 5.69
CA LYS A 396 -6.17 -21.18 6.24
C LYS A 396 -6.18 -22.28 5.18
N ASN A 397 -6.85 -22.02 4.05
CA ASN A 397 -7.02 -22.99 2.98
C ASN A 397 -6.17 -22.68 1.75
N LEU A 398 -5.21 -21.74 1.81
CA LEU A 398 -4.41 -21.33 0.65
C LEU A 398 -3.70 -22.52 -0.01
N HIS A 399 -3.23 -23.48 0.78
CA HIS A 399 -2.53 -24.68 0.32
C HIS A 399 -3.35 -25.58 -0.59
N LYS A 400 -4.69 -25.44 -0.58
CA LYS A 400 -5.63 -26.23 -1.37
C LYS A 400 -6.11 -25.50 -2.62
N ASN A 401 -5.77 -24.22 -2.78
CA ASN A 401 -6.26 -23.38 -3.86
C ASN A 401 -5.16 -23.12 -4.89
N PRO A 402 -5.18 -23.76 -6.08
CA PRO A 402 -4.18 -23.53 -7.12
C PRO A 402 -4.17 -22.08 -7.63
N ASP A 403 -5.31 -21.39 -7.56
CA ASP A 403 -5.47 -20.03 -8.06
C ASP A 403 -5.07 -18.95 -7.05
N TYR A 404 -4.72 -19.31 -5.80
CA TYR A 404 -4.42 -18.31 -4.76
C TYR A 404 -3.31 -17.35 -5.18
N ALA A 405 -2.24 -17.89 -5.75
CA ALA A 405 -1.12 -17.08 -6.20
C ALA A 405 -1.47 -16.17 -7.38
N LYS A 406 -2.40 -16.58 -8.25
CA LYS A 406 -2.89 -15.72 -9.34
C LYS A 406 -3.61 -14.48 -8.79
N MET A 407 -4.34 -14.64 -7.69
CA MET A 407 -5.10 -13.54 -7.06
C MET A 407 -4.24 -12.66 -6.13
N PHE A 408 -3.16 -13.21 -5.55
CA PHE A 408 -2.40 -12.58 -4.47
C PHE A 408 -1.00 -12.06 -4.87
N ARG A 409 -0.68 -12.04 -6.17
CA ARG A 409 0.61 -11.56 -6.70
C ARG A 409 0.50 -10.15 -7.29
N GLY A 410 0.89 -9.13 -6.53
CA GLY A 410 1.02 -7.76 -7.03
C GLY A 410 2.30 -7.60 -7.86
N ARG A 411 2.22 -7.04 -9.07
CA ARG A 411 3.37 -6.81 -9.95
C ARG A 411 3.76 -5.33 -9.99
N PRO A 412 5.06 -5.00 -9.87
CA PRO A 412 5.49 -3.62 -10.01
C PRO A 412 5.54 -3.24 -11.50
N LEU A 413 4.68 -2.30 -11.88
CA LEU A 413 4.48 -1.82 -13.24
C LEU A 413 4.84 -0.33 -13.35
N ARG A 414 5.34 0.09 -14.51
CA ARG A 414 5.67 1.49 -14.83
C ARG A 414 4.82 1.98 -15.99
N PHE A 415 4.04 3.03 -15.74
CA PHE A 415 3.36 3.81 -16.76
C PHE A 415 4.17 5.06 -17.09
N VAL A 416 4.19 5.45 -18.37
CA VAL A 416 4.82 6.68 -18.84
C VAL A 416 3.74 7.50 -19.54
N LEU A 417 3.47 8.68 -18.98
CA LEU A 417 2.31 9.50 -19.29
C LEU A 417 2.75 10.74 -20.09
N PRO A 418 2.53 10.78 -21.42
CA PRO A 418 2.93 11.92 -22.25
C PRO A 418 2.07 13.14 -21.95
N MET A 419 2.69 14.21 -21.45
CA MET A 419 1.97 15.41 -21.00
C MET A 419 1.60 16.36 -22.15
N LYS A 420 2.36 16.35 -23.24
CA LYS A 420 2.05 17.10 -24.46
C LYS A 420 0.83 16.52 -25.16
N ARG A 421 -0.12 17.37 -25.56
CA ARG A 421 -1.27 16.93 -26.38
C ARG A 421 -0.75 16.52 -27.76
N PRO A 422 -1.10 15.31 -28.26
CA PRO A 422 -0.72 14.91 -29.61
C PRO A 422 -1.39 15.79 -30.66
N GLN A 423 -0.75 15.97 -31.81
CA GLN A 423 -1.38 16.65 -32.95
C GLN A 423 -2.58 15.83 -33.46
N PRO A 424 -3.62 16.48 -34.04
CA PRO A 424 -4.84 15.79 -34.48
C PRO A 424 -4.59 14.69 -35.53
N ASP A 425 -3.56 14.82 -36.33
CA ASP A 425 -3.17 13.96 -37.45
C ASP A 425 -2.20 12.82 -37.07
N VAL A 426 -1.78 12.73 -35.81
CA VAL A 426 -0.95 11.61 -35.33
C VAL A 426 -1.71 10.28 -35.52
N PRO A 427 -1.10 9.29 -36.21
CA PRO A 427 -1.73 7.97 -36.41
C PRO A 427 -2.01 7.24 -35.09
N LEU A 428 -3.06 6.40 -35.04
CA LEU A 428 -3.48 5.72 -33.81
C LEU A 428 -2.45 4.69 -33.33
N GLU A 429 -1.74 4.07 -34.27
CA GLU A 429 -0.66 3.11 -34.02
C GLU A 429 0.64 3.77 -33.54
N TYR A 430 0.75 5.09 -33.64
CA TYR A 430 1.96 5.81 -33.25
C TYR A 430 2.12 5.81 -31.73
N ASN A 431 3.29 5.38 -31.25
CA ASN A 431 3.63 5.46 -29.84
C ASN A 431 4.09 6.89 -29.49
N LEU A 432 3.35 7.54 -28.59
CA LEU A 432 3.61 8.89 -28.09
C LEU A 432 4.85 8.95 -27.17
N ILE A 433 5.31 7.82 -26.65
CA ILE A 433 6.55 7.74 -25.89
C ILE A 433 7.71 7.63 -26.86
N THR A 434 8.45 8.73 -27.01
CA THR A 434 9.60 8.83 -27.91
C THR A 434 10.94 8.79 -27.17
N THR A 435 10.93 8.92 -25.84
CA THR A 435 12.14 8.85 -25.03
C THR A 435 12.69 7.42 -24.98
N LYS A 436 14.03 7.31 -24.98
CA LYS A 436 14.73 6.03 -24.76
C LYS A 436 14.80 5.65 -23.29
N THR A 437 14.86 6.64 -22.40
CA THR A 437 14.91 6.47 -20.95
C THR A 437 14.09 7.57 -20.28
N VAL A 438 13.32 7.19 -19.27
CA VAL A 438 12.60 8.17 -18.44
C VAL A 438 13.47 8.72 -17.31
N ASN A 439 14.53 8.00 -16.93
CA ASN A 439 15.54 8.50 -16.00
C ASN A 439 16.54 9.36 -16.80
N GLN A 440 16.35 10.68 -16.79
CA GLN A 440 17.13 11.65 -17.57
C GLN A 440 18.17 12.39 -16.72
N GLY A 441 18.06 12.30 -15.40
CA GLY A 441 19.05 12.78 -14.44
C GLY A 441 20.34 11.97 -14.40
N LEU A 442 20.63 11.09 -15.36
CA LEU A 442 21.73 10.10 -15.38
C LEU A 442 23.12 10.58 -14.91
N GLU A 443 23.45 11.87 -15.01
CA GLU A 443 24.66 12.45 -14.41
C GLU A 443 24.69 12.35 -12.87
N SER A 444 23.53 12.34 -12.20
CA SER A 444 23.40 12.18 -10.74
C SER A 444 23.43 10.71 -10.27
N PHE A 445 23.30 9.75 -11.17
CA PHE A 445 23.38 8.31 -10.87
C PHE A 445 24.74 7.70 -11.28
N GLN A 446 25.72 8.52 -11.67
CA GLN A 446 27.09 8.08 -11.93
C GLN A 446 27.76 7.64 -10.63
N ASP A 447 27.48 6.39 -10.26
CA ASP A 447 28.12 5.73 -9.15
C ASP A 447 29.27 4.86 -9.67
N ASP A 448 30.46 5.02 -9.06
CA ASP A 448 31.60 4.12 -9.19
C ASP A 448 31.29 2.69 -8.69
N SER A 449 30.04 2.40 -8.27
CA SER A 449 29.60 1.10 -7.77
C SER A 449 29.80 -0.04 -8.77
N VAL A 450 29.73 0.20 -10.09
CA VAL A 450 30.09 -0.84 -11.09
C VAL A 450 31.52 -1.38 -10.88
N LYS A 451 32.44 -0.58 -10.31
CA LYS A 451 33.79 -1.05 -9.93
C LYS A 451 33.85 -1.73 -8.56
N ARG A 452 32.97 -1.39 -7.60
CA ARG A 452 32.93 -2.02 -6.25
C ARG A 452 32.50 -3.49 -6.31
N TYR A 453 31.66 -3.87 -7.28
CA TYR A 453 31.11 -5.22 -7.41
C TYR A 453 32.06 -6.27 -8.04
N SER A 454 33.29 -5.89 -8.40
CA SER A 454 34.20 -6.79 -9.13
C SER A 454 35.13 -7.64 -8.27
N LYS A 455 35.13 -7.52 -6.93
CA LYS A 455 36.26 -8.07 -6.14
C LYS A 455 36.02 -8.92 -4.88
N SER A 456 34.80 -9.25 -4.44
CA SER A 456 34.70 -10.25 -3.34
C SER A 456 33.45 -11.12 -3.21
N ASP A 457 32.26 -10.75 -3.68
CA ASP A 457 31.05 -11.46 -3.23
C ASP A 457 30.42 -12.32 -4.34
N SER A 458 31.22 -13.22 -4.91
CA SER A 458 30.74 -14.27 -5.82
C SER A 458 30.13 -15.47 -5.07
N GLU A 459 29.55 -15.27 -3.88
CA GLU A 459 28.62 -16.25 -3.32
C GLU A 459 27.20 -15.91 -3.80
N PHE A 460 27.00 -16.15 -5.09
CA PHE A 460 25.68 -16.34 -5.66
C PHE A 460 25.05 -17.55 -4.96
N VAL A 461 24.00 -17.33 -4.19
CA VAL A 461 22.97 -18.35 -3.99
C VAL A 461 22.31 -18.55 -5.36
N LYS A 462 22.92 -19.38 -6.20
CA LYS A 462 22.20 -20.09 -7.24
C LYS A 462 21.13 -20.90 -6.52
N MET A 463 19.86 -20.49 -6.63
CA MET A 463 18.79 -21.45 -6.46
C MET A 463 19.08 -22.60 -7.43
N SER A 464 19.42 -23.76 -6.87
CA SER A 464 19.53 -25.01 -7.59
C SER A 464 18.12 -25.47 -7.95
N ILE A 465 17.55 -24.87 -8.98
CA ILE A 465 16.49 -25.51 -9.76
C ILE A 465 17.23 -26.28 -10.86
N ASN A 466 17.03 -27.60 -10.91
CA ASN A 466 17.65 -28.48 -11.90
C ASN A 466 17.62 -27.85 -13.30
N ASP A 467 18.78 -27.91 -13.96
CA ASP A 467 19.08 -27.23 -15.22
C ASP A 467 18.47 -28.01 -16.41
N ASP A 468 17.15 -28.16 -16.39
CA ASP A 468 16.38 -28.79 -17.47
C ASP A 468 16.08 -27.78 -18.58
N LYS A 469 16.01 -28.28 -19.83
CA LYS A 469 15.80 -27.47 -21.04
C LYS A 469 14.55 -26.57 -20.97
N ALA A 470 13.49 -27.03 -20.29
CA ALA A 470 12.26 -26.27 -20.04
C ALA A 470 12.44 -25.03 -19.15
N ASN A 471 13.45 -25.06 -18.26
CA ASN A 471 13.75 -23.96 -17.35
C ASN A 471 14.52 -22.82 -18.06
N LYS A 472 15.30 -23.16 -19.11
CA LYS A 472 15.96 -22.18 -19.99
C LYS A 472 14.97 -21.42 -20.86
N ASP A 473 13.95 -22.10 -21.38
CA ASP A 473 12.91 -21.46 -22.21
C ASP A 473 12.08 -20.47 -21.37
N LYS A 474 11.63 -20.87 -20.16
CA LYS A 474 10.94 -19.96 -19.23
C LYS A 474 11.78 -18.73 -18.86
N LYS A 475 13.08 -18.91 -18.59
CA LYS A 475 13.98 -17.79 -18.27
C LYS A 475 14.15 -16.81 -19.44
N ASN A 476 14.11 -17.30 -20.67
CA ASN A 476 14.13 -16.44 -21.87
C ASN A 476 12.81 -15.67 -22.02
N ASP A 477 11.67 -16.28 -21.74
CA ASP A 477 10.36 -15.63 -21.84
C ASP A 477 10.21 -14.48 -20.83
N TYR A 478 10.63 -14.69 -19.57
CA TYR A 478 10.67 -13.62 -18.56
C TYR A 478 11.58 -12.47 -18.97
N LYS A 479 12.77 -12.80 -19.48
CA LYS A 479 13.72 -11.79 -19.94
C LYS A 479 13.13 -10.98 -21.10
N ASN A 480 12.37 -11.61 -21.99
CA ASN A 480 11.69 -10.93 -23.09
C ASN A 480 10.57 -10.00 -22.58
N ILE A 481 9.77 -10.43 -21.58
CA ILE A 481 8.71 -9.61 -20.98
C ILE A 481 9.29 -8.41 -20.24
N LEU A 482 10.33 -8.61 -19.43
CA LEU A 482 10.98 -7.55 -18.64
C LEU A 482 11.65 -6.48 -19.51
N GLN A 483 11.97 -6.82 -20.77
CA GLN A 483 12.51 -5.89 -21.76
C GLN A 483 11.45 -5.07 -22.51
N ARG A 484 10.16 -5.45 -22.44
CA ARG A 484 9.09 -4.67 -23.06
C ARG A 484 9.01 -3.29 -22.43
N LYS A 485 8.80 -2.28 -23.26
CA LYS A 485 8.72 -0.87 -22.85
C LYS A 485 7.27 -0.40 -22.75
N ALA A 486 7.04 0.61 -21.91
CA ALA A 486 5.75 1.26 -21.82
C ALA A 486 5.39 1.91 -23.18
N THR A 487 4.10 1.93 -23.50
CA THR A 487 3.57 2.51 -24.74
C THR A 487 2.40 3.42 -24.44
N ALA A 488 2.23 4.50 -25.20
CA ALA A 488 1.09 5.39 -25.10
C ALA A 488 0.54 5.68 -26.50
N HIS A 489 -0.74 5.42 -26.72
CA HIS A 489 -1.40 5.53 -28.02
C HIS A 489 -2.64 6.39 -27.93
N LYS A 490 -2.89 7.18 -28.96
CA LYS A 490 -4.12 7.96 -29.08
C LYS A 490 -5.27 7.04 -29.49
N LEU A 491 -6.42 7.18 -28.83
CA LEU A 491 -7.67 6.53 -29.21
C LEU A 491 -8.47 7.38 -30.19
N ALA A 492 -9.43 6.76 -30.88
CA ALA A 492 -10.28 7.44 -31.87
C ALA A 492 -11.08 8.63 -31.30
N ASN A 493 -11.41 8.59 -30.00
CA ASN A 493 -12.10 9.66 -29.29
C ASN A 493 -11.14 10.79 -28.80
N GLY A 494 -9.83 10.65 -29.03
CA GLY A 494 -8.80 11.61 -28.62
C GLY A 494 -8.17 11.34 -27.26
N ASP A 495 -8.67 10.38 -26.49
CA ASP A 495 -8.05 9.96 -25.23
C ASP A 495 -6.71 9.27 -25.48
N ILE A 496 -5.88 9.16 -24.45
CA ILE A 496 -4.59 8.49 -24.52
C ILE A 496 -4.64 7.21 -23.71
N PHE A 497 -4.46 6.09 -24.40
CA PHE A 497 -4.35 4.77 -23.80
C PHE A 497 -2.89 4.43 -23.50
N VAL A 498 -2.59 4.08 -22.25
CA VAL A 498 -1.24 3.77 -21.77
C VAL A 498 -1.14 2.30 -21.38
N LYS A 499 -0.05 1.66 -21.81
CA LYS A 499 0.33 0.31 -21.37
C LYS A 499 1.63 0.38 -20.58
N PRO A 500 1.73 -0.33 -19.45
CA PRO A 500 2.90 -0.27 -18.62
C PRO A 500 4.02 -1.20 -19.11
N GLU A 501 5.24 -0.97 -18.61
CA GLU A 501 6.30 -1.97 -18.59
C GLU A 501 6.43 -2.65 -17.22
N LEU A 502 6.98 -3.86 -17.19
CA LEU A 502 7.30 -4.57 -15.95
C LEU A 502 8.61 -4.05 -15.35
N LEU A 503 8.65 -3.82 -14.03
CA LEU A 503 9.85 -3.39 -13.32
C LEU A 503 10.66 -4.56 -12.73
N CYS A 504 9.97 -5.62 -12.29
CA CYS A 504 10.57 -6.80 -11.66
C CYS A 504 9.74 -8.04 -12.00
N ASP A 505 10.40 -9.17 -12.22
CA ASP A 505 9.78 -10.47 -12.47
C ASP A 505 9.31 -11.20 -11.18
N LEU A 506 9.41 -10.55 -10.02
CA LEU A 506 8.78 -10.99 -8.77
C LEU A 506 7.64 -10.08 -8.37
N GLY A 507 6.69 -10.62 -7.61
CA GLY A 507 5.68 -9.79 -7.00
C GLY A 507 6.31 -8.89 -5.95
N CYS A 508 5.79 -7.68 -5.84
CA CYS A 508 6.28 -6.67 -4.93
C CYS A 508 5.09 -5.99 -4.28
N GLU A 509 5.14 -5.85 -2.97
CA GLU A 509 4.17 -5.12 -2.19
C GLU A 509 4.80 -4.31 -1.07
N THR A 510 4.01 -3.39 -0.52
CA THR A 510 4.44 -2.43 0.50
C THR A 510 5.78 -1.75 0.14
N PRO A 511 5.87 -1.13 -1.04
CA PRO A 511 7.11 -0.56 -1.54
C PRO A 511 7.57 0.62 -0.69
N ARG A 512 8.88 0.75 -0.53
CA ARG A 512 9.58 1.86 0.11
C ARG A 512 10.78 2.26 -0.74
N LEU A 513 11.21 3.50 -0.62
CA LEU A 513 12.38 4.06 -1.28
C LEU A 513 13.08 5.02 -0.34
N ASN A 514 14.16 5.66 -0.79
CA ASN A 514 14.75 6.79 -0.08
C ASN A 514 13.81 8.02 -0.16
N TYR A 515 12.78 7.98 0.68
CA TYR A 515 11.62 8.85 0.59
C TYR A 515 12.00 10.33 0.73
N GLU A 516 12.98 10.65 1.58
CA GLU A 516 13.45 12.01 1.85
C GLU A 516 14.03 12.72 0.60
N CYS A 517 14.77 12.00 -0.25
CA CYS A 517 15.39 12.58 -1.44
C CYS A 517 14.64 12.29 -2.75
N CYS A 518 13.85 11.22 -2.80
CA CYS A 518 13.28 10.70 -4.04
C CYS A 518 11.75 10.75 -4.13
N LEU A 519 11.01 11.15 -3.10
CA LEU A 519 9.56 11.35 -3.21
C LEU A 519 9.24 12.34 -4.34
N GLY A 520 8.46 11.90 -5.32
CA GLY A 520 8.03 12.76 -6.41
C GLY A 520 9.12 13.10 -7.43
N ARG A 521 10.30 12.46 -7.33
CA ARG A 521 11.51 12.77 -8.10
C ARG A 521 12.08 11.50 -8.75
N GLU A 522 12.91 11.70 -9.77
CA GLU A 522 13.64 10.59 -10.40
C GLU A 522 14.40 9.77 -9.35
N TYR A 523 14.32 8.45 -9.46
CA TYR A 523 14.90 7.49 -8.52
C TYR A 523 15.35 6.22 -9.26
N ARG A 524 16.12 5.36 -8.62
CA ARG A 524 16.64 4.10 -9.18
C ARG A 524 16.20 2.87 -8.40
N TYR A 525 16.11 2.96 -7.07
CA TYR A 525 15.92 1.81 -6.21
C TYR A 525 14.63 1.91 -5.40
N PHE A 526 13.91 0.79 -5.33
CA PHE A 526 12.90 0.59 -4.31
C PHE A 526 13.12 -0.75 -3.60
N TYR A 527 12.57 -0.84 -2.40
CA TYR A 527 12.56 -2.00 -1.52
C TYR A 527 11.11 -2.43 -1.32
N ALA A 528 10.85 -3.72 -1.25
CA ALA A 528 9.50 -4.27 -1.11
C ALA A 528 9.55 -5.64 -0.40
N ILE A 529 8.40 -6.15 -0.02
CA ILE A 529 8.25 -7.59 0.28
C ILE A 529 7.71 -8.33 -0.95
N SER A 530 8.12 -9.58 -1.13
CA SER A 530 7.50 -10.48 -2.10
C SER A 530 6.14 -10.93 -1.62
N SER A 531 5.31 -11.44 -2.54
CA SER A 531 4.17 -12.27 -2.14
C SER A 531 4.67 -13.53 -1.45
N ASP A 532 4.00 -13.98 -0.37
CA ASP A 532 4.36 -15.20 0.37
C ASP A 532 4.21 -16.48 -0.48
N VAL A 533 3.59 -16.36 -1.67
CA VAL A 533 3.34 -17.45 -2.62
C VAL A 533 4.14 -17.32 -3.92
N ASP A 534 5.11 -16.40 -4.00
CA ASP A 534 5.95 -16.19 -5.18
C ASP A 534 7.21 -17.07 -5.22
N LEU A 535 7.80 -17.37 -4.06
CA LEU A 535 9.10 -18.01 -3.94
C LEU A 535 9.03 -19.25 -3.04
N ASP A 536 10.04 -20.12 -3.17
CA ASP A 536 10.16 -21.30 -2.30
C ASP A 536 10.25 -20.91 -0.82
N ASN A 537 10.89 -19.77 -0.52
CA ASN A 537 10.88 -19.17 0.82
C ASN A 537 9.88 -18.00 0.84
N PRO A 538 8.75 -18.13 1.57
CA PRO A 538 7.86 -16.99 1.82
C PRO A 538 8.59 -15.92 2.66
N GLY A 539 8.04 -14.71 2.72
CA GLY A 539 8.66 -13.65 3.51
C GLY A 539 10.03 -13.19 2.96
N THR A 540 10.10 -12.83 1.68
CA THR A 540 11.34 -12.33 1.06
C THR A 540 11.33 -10.81 0.98
N ILE A 541 12.43 -10.16 1.40
CA ILE A 541 12.68 -8.73 1.13
C ILE A 541 13.36 -8.62 -0.23
N ILE A 542 12.92 -7.69 -1.06
CA ILE A 542 13.44 -7.45 -2.40
C ILE A 542 13.95 -6.01 -2.48
N LYS A 543 15.13 -5.82 -3.08
CA LYS A 543 15.60 -4.54 -3.62
C LYS A 543 15.56 -4.63 -5.13
N VAL A 544 14.95 -3.66 -5.80
CA VAL A 544 14.84 -3.60 -7.26
C VAL A 544 15.62 -2.41 -7.79
N ASP A 545 16.47 -2.66 -8.78
CA ASP A 545 17.09 -1.63 -9.62
C ASP A 545 16.25 -1.48 -10.89
N ILE A 546 15.52 -0.37 -10.99
CA ILE A 546 14.56 -0.15 -12.08
C ILE A 546 15.24 0.23 -13.40
N LEU A 547 16.49 0.67 -13.34
CA LEU A 547 17.28 1.06 -14.51
C LEU A 547 17.85 -0.18 -15.20
N GLU A 548 18.57 -1.00 -14.42
CA GLU A 548 19.18 -2.24 -14.91
C GLU A 548 18.19 -3.41 -14.98
N LYS A 549 16.98 -3.24 -14.42
CA LYS A 549 15.95 -4.28 -14.28
C LYS A 549 16.50 -5.51 -13.57
N THR A 550 17.27 -5.29 -12.51
CA THR A 550 17.83 -6.36 -11.66
C THR A 550 17.22 -6.29 -10.27
N ARG A 551 17.37 -7.39 -9.51
CA ARG A 551 16.95 -7.44 -8.11
C ARG A 551 17.94 -8.17 -7.23
N ARG A 552 17.91 -7.84 -5.95
CA ARG A 552 18.52 -8.61 -4.86
C ARG A 552 17.44 -9.02 -3.87
N THR A 553 17.65 -10.13 -3.18
CA THR A 553 16.68 -10.68 -2.24
C THR A 553 17.36 -11.09 -0.95
N TRP A 554 16.67 -10.89 0.17
CA TRP A 554 17.00 -11.48 1.46
C TRP A 554 15.83 -12.35 1.93
N CYS A 555 16.13 -13.56 2.38
CA CYS A 555 15.16 -14.47 2.97
C CYS A 555 15.86 -15.41 3.96
N GLU A 556 15.13 -15.87 4.97
CA GLU A 556 15.57 -16.89 5.91
C GLU A 556 14.41 -17.86 6.15
N LYS A 557 14.70 -19.16 6.24
CA LYS A 557 13.66 -20.17 6.45
C LYS A 557 12.87 -19.88 7.72
N ASN A 558 11.55 -19.99 7.64
CA ASN A 558 10.60 -19.73 8.73
C ASN A 558 10.55 -18.27 9.21
N VAL A 559 11.27 -17.33 8.57
CA VAL A 559 11.29 -15.91 8.97
C VAL A 559 10.42 -15.08 8.03
N TYR A 560 9.55 -14.27 8.62
CA TYR A 560 8.59 -13.43 7.91
C TYR A 560 8.85 -11.95 8.24
N PRO A 561 9.53 -11.21 7.35
CA PRO A 561 9.72 -9.78 7.48
C PRO A 561 8.44 -8.99 7.21
N SER A 562 8.36 -7.81 7.82
CA SER A 562 7.39 -6.76 7.48
C SER A 562 7.92 -5.84 6.37
N GLU A 563 7.11 -4.86 5.98
CA GLU A 563 7.51 -3.82 5.01
C GLU A 563 8.90 -3.23 5.34
N PRO A 564 9.84 -3.25 4.38
CA PRO A 564 11.22 -2.80 4.56
C PRO A 564 11.33 -1.27 4.52
N ILE A 565 11.63 -0.62 5.64
CA ILE A 565 11.82 0.84 5.69
C ILE A 565 13.29 1.19 5.44
N PHE A 566 13.56 1.91 4.36
CA PHE A 566 14.88 2.49 4.11
C PHE A 566 15.15 3.68 5.02
N VAL A 567 16.35 3.75 5.58
CA VAL A 567 16.85 4.86 6.39
C VAL A 567 18.19 5.31 5.80
N PRO A 568 18.29 6.54 5.27
CA PRO A 568 19.52 7.03 4.65
C PRO A 568 20.64 7.17 5.68
N ASP A 569 21.89 6.85 5.28
CA ASP A 569 23.06 7.26 6.03
C ASP A 569 23.21 8.79 5.92
N PRO A 570 23.30 9.54 7.03
CA PRO A 570 23.50 11.00 6.98
C PRO A 570 24.74 11.45 6.19
N ASN A 571 25.72 10.58 6.01
CA ASN A 571 26.93 10.82 5.22
C ASN A 571 26.93 10.07 3.88
N GLY A 572 25.81 9.44 3.52
CA GLY A 572 25.60 8.75 2.26
C GLY A 572 25.70 9.72 1.08
N LYS A 573 26.20 9.22 -0.06
CA LYS A 573 26.34 9.97 -1.31
C LYS A 573 25.42 9.45 -2.40
N ASN A 574 25.11 8.17 -2.34
CA ASN A 574 24.23 7.49 -3.29
C ASN A 574 22.83 7.32 -2.71
N GLU A 575 21.85 7.12 -3.59
CA GLU A 575 20.44 6.93 -3.23
C GLU A 575 20.22 5.79 -2.22
N ASP A 576 21.00 4.72 -2.33
CA ASP A 576 20.92 3.50 -1.53
C ASP A 576 21.98 3.40 -0.42
N ASP A 577 22.75 4.46 -0.17
CA ASP A 577 23.67 4.53 0.97
C ASP A 577 22.86 4.68 2.26
N GLY A 578 22.68 3.59 2.98
CA GLY A 578 21.88 3.54 4.19
C GLY A 578 21.59 2.12 4.64
N VAL A 579 20.54 1.96 5.44
CA VAL A 579 20.08 0.65 5.91
C VAL A 579 18.61 0.43 5.60
N VAL A 580 18.21 -0.83 5.56
CA VAL A 580 16.81 -1.25 5.46
C VAL A 580 16.42 -1.93 6.78
N LEU A 581 15.36 -1.42 7.41
CA LEU A 581 14.80 -1.93 8.66
C LEU A 581 13.54 -2.74 8.38
N SER A 582 13.46 -3.94 8.93
CA SER A 582 12.23 -4.74 8.90
C SER A 582 12.01 -5.44 10.22
N SER A 583 10.77 -5.45 10.71
CA SER A 583 10.44 -6.30 11.85
C SER A 583 10.23 -7.74 11.35
N ILE A 584 10.81 -8.71 12.03
CA ILE A 584 10.70 -10.12 11.67
C ILE A 584 9.94 -10.90 12.74
N VAL A 585 9.16 -11.88 12.30
CA VAL A 585 8.54 -12.91 13.14
C VAL A 585 8.87 -14.29 12.59
N TRP A 586 8.84 -15.32 13.43
CA TRP A 586 9.14 -16.69 13.04
C TRP A 586 7.88 -17.53 13.01
N SER A 587 7.66 -18.36 11.99
CA SER A 587 6.52 -19.29 11.94
C SER A 587 6.57 -20.35 13.04
N ASP A 588 7.76 -20.81 13.40
CA ASP A 588 8.00 -21.86 14.39
C ASP A 588 8.21 -21.36 15.84
N LYS A 589 8.29 -20.03 16.05
CA LYS A 589 8.45 -19.40 17.37
C LYS A 589 7.52 -18.21 17.52
N GLU A 590 6.29 -18.48 17.96
CA GLU A 590 5.24 -17.45 18.01
C GLU A 590 5.55 -16.27 18.95
N THR A 591 6.34 -16.48 20.02
CA THR A 591 6.71 -15.42 20.99
C THR A 591 7.94 -14.60 20.57
N HIS A 592 8.56 -14.94 19.44
CA HIS A 592 9.73 -14.21 18.98
C HIS A 592 9.33 -13.08 18.03
N VAL A 593 9.92 -11.92 18.28
CA VAL A 593 9.91 -10.78 17.38
C VAL A 593 11.33 -10.26 17.27
N GLY A 594 11.68 -9.70 16.12
CA GLY A 594 13.00 -9.12 15.92
C GLY A 594 12.98 -7.88 15.06
N LEU A 595 14.08 -7.14 15.11
CA LEU A 595 14.41 -6.08 14.17
C LEU A 595 15.60 -6.54 13.33
N LEU A 596 15.39 -6.65 12.02
CA LEU A 596 16.43 -6.93 11.04
C LEU A 596 16.95 -5.61 10.46
N ILE A 597 18.28 -5.51 10.34
CA ILE A 597 18.98 -4.37 9.76
C ILE A 597 19.84 -4.88 8.60
N LEU A 598 19.44 -4.53 7.39
CA LEU A 598 20.15 -4.89 6.17
C LEU A 598 20.90 -3.68 5.61
N ASP A 599 22.01 -3.94 4.95
CA ASP A 599 22.71 -2.94 4.14
C ASP A 599 21.85 -2.55 2.93
N GLY A 600 21.63 -1.23 2.74
CA GLY A 600 20.79 -0.72 1.66
C GLY A 600 21.33 -1.06 0.27
N VAL A 601 22.64 -1.16 0.11
CA VAL A 601 23.28 -1.43 -1.18
C VAL A 601 23.15 -2.90 -1.56
N THR A 602 23.51 -3.79 -0.66
CA THR A 602 23.75 -5.22 -0.92
C THR A 602 22.64 -6.14 -0.43
N LEU A 603 21.77 -5.68 0.48
CA LEU A 603 20.86 -6.48 1.30
C LEU A 603 21.53 -7.53 2.20
N THR A 604 22.84 -7.42 2.45
CA THR A 604 23.49 -8.27 3.46
C THR A 604 23.05 -7.85 4.86
N GLU A 605 22.87 -8.82 5.75
CA GLU A 605 22.54 -8.53 7.14
C GLU A 605 23.71 -7.86 7.87
N ILE A 606 23.46 -6.67 8.42
CA ILE A 606 24.41 -5.91 9.24
C ILE A 606 24.27 -6.31 10.71
N ALA A 607 23.02 -6.40 11.17
CA ALA A 607 22.68 -6.72 12.54
C ALA A 607 21.22 -7.19 12.63
N ARG A 608 20.91 -7.89 13.72
CA ARG A 608 19.54 -8.09 14.17
C ARG A 608 19.44 -8.00 15.68
N ALA A 609 18.28 -7.61 16.17
CA ALA A 609 17.91 -7.70 17.58
C ALA A 609 16.71 -8.66 17.73
N ILE A 610 16.81 -9.65 18.61
CA ILE A 610 15.74 -10.63 18.88
C ILE A 610 15.18 -10.41 20.29
N PHE A 611 13.87 -10.54 20.43
CA PHE A 611 13.15 -10.36 21.68
C PHE A 611 12.23 -11.56 21.92
N ASP A 612 12.09 -11.98 23.18
CA ASP A 612 11.11 -12.97 23.61
C ASP A 612 9.98 -12.27 24.37
N THR A 613 8.75 -12.39 23.86
CA THR A 613 7.57 -11.72 24.41
C THR A 613 6.73 -12.68 25.27
N PRO A 614 5.91 -12.18 26.20
CA PRO A 614 5.08 -13.04 27.06
C PRO A 614 3.96 -13.81 26.32
N GLY A 615 3.74 -13.52 25.03
CA GLY A 615 2.76 -14.23 24.21
C GLY A 615 3.03 -14.06 22.71
N PRO A 616 2.18 -14.64 21.85
CA PRO A 616 2.37 -14.60 20.40
C PRO A 616 2.45 -13.18 19.85
N VAL A 617 3.36 -12.93 18.90
CA VAL A 617 3.51 -11.64 18.22
C VAL A 617 2.92 -11.71 16.81
N PRO A 618 1.88 -10.91 16.51
CA PRO A 618 1.35 -10.77 15.16
C PRO A 618 2.31 -10.07 14.20
N LYS A 619 2.18 -10.38 12.91
CA LYS A 619 2.83 -9.63 11.84
C LYS A 619 2.14 -8.27 11.65
N CYS A 620 2.92 -7.21 11.47
CA CYS A 620 2.42 -5.85 11.27
C CYS A 620 2.36 -5.47 9.77
N LEU A 621 1.67 -4.35 9.50
CA LEU A 621 1.47 -3.78 8.16
C LEU A 621 2.48 -2.67 7.92
N HIS A 622 2.11 -1.40 8.13
CA HIS A 622 2.92 -0.23 7.77
C HIS A 622 3.58 0.43 8.97
N GLY A 623 4.63 1.20 8.71
CA GLY A 623 5.33 1.92 9.76
C GLY A 623 6.06 3.18 9.29
N TRP A 624 6.67 3.82 10.27
CA TRP A 624 7.51 4.99 10.10
C TRP A 624 8.74 4.88 10.99
N PHE A 625 9.89 5.30 10.46
CA PHE A 625 11.12 5.42 11.23
C PHE A 625 11.47 6.89 11.39
N THR A 626 11.79 7.30 12.61
CA THR A 626 12.23 8.65 12.93
C THR A 626 13.61 8.60 13.55
N LEU A 627 14.57 9.29 12.94
CA LEU A 627 15.89 9.53 13.51
C LEU A 627 15.78 10.51 14.69
N ASP A 628 16.49 10.22 15.78
CA ASP A 628 16.66 11.17 16.86
C ASP A 628 17.45 12.38 16.33
N LYS A 629 16.91 13.59 16.50
CA LYS A 629 17.61 14.85 16.15
C LYS A 629 18.65 15.23 17.19
#